data_AF-A0A950G6M7-F1
#
_entry.id   AF-A0A950G6M7-F1
#
_cell.length_a   1.000
_cell.length_b   1.000
_cell.length_c   1.000
_cell.angle_alpha   90.00
_cell.angle_beta   90.00
_cell.angle_gamma   90.00
#
_symmetry.space_group_name_H-M   'P 1'
#
loop_
_entity.id
_entity.type
_entity.pdbx_description
1 polymer ?
#
loop_
_entity_poly.entity_id
_entity_poly.type
_entity_poly.pdbx_seq_one_letter_code
_entity_poly.pdbx_strand_id
1 'polypeptide(L)'
;MTLQWLRSGMRSGVLVAAALCGTVATTAVTAQESTPQGDPQRGKAISYTCLGCHGIDGYKNAYPNYSVPELEGQHPEYLAAALKEYRDGDRSHLTMHSQASELSDRDIVDIVAYFAGKPLTPDAKPQGAVPAAAQLCTTCHGANGVGITSQYPTLAGQHPDYIVRALEE
;
A
#
# COMPACT_ATOMS: atom_id res chain seq x y z
N MET A 1 45.53 45.71 -43.31
CA MET A 1 44.63 46.71 -43.92
C MET A 1 43.32 46.70 -43.13
N THR A 2 43.16 47.64 -42.18
CA THR A 2 42.41 48.93 -42.29
C THR A 2 40.88 48.72 -42.24
N LEU A 3 40.03 49.39 -41.46
CA LEU A 3 40.04 50.56 -40.56
C LEU A 3 38.70 50.47 -39.77
N GLN A 4 38.68 50.48 -38.43
CA GLN A 4 38.29 51.60 -37.55
C GLN A 4 37.06 52.46 -37.96
N TRP A 5 35.96 52.35 -37.20
CA TRP A 5 34.96 53.40 -36.88
C TRP A 5 34.31 53.00 -35.55
N LEU A 6 33.96 53.83 -34.55
CA LEU A 6 34.21 55.22 -34.18
C LEU A 6 33.72 55.36 -32.71
N ARG A 7 34.39 56.21 -31.90
CA ARG A 7 33.87 57.21 -30.91
C ARG A 7 32.58 56.86 -30.11
N SER A 8 32.45 57.02 -28.79
CA SER A 8 32.88 58.04 -27.80
C SER A 8 32.52 57.44 -26.42
N GLY A 9 33.32 57.55 -25.36
CA GLY A 9 33.46 58.77 -24.56
C GLY A 9 32.37 58.86 -23.49
N MET A 10 32.68 58.50 -22.23
CA MET A 10 32.41 59.35 -21.05
C MET A 10 32.96 58.71 -19.77
N ARG A 11 33.60 59.55 -18.98
CA ARG A 11 34.17 59.29 -17.67
C ARG A 11 33.02 59.25 -16.65
N SER A 12 33.06 58.32 -15.71
CA SER A 12 32.50 58.50 -14.37
C SER A 12 33.11 57.47 -13.43
N GLY A 13 33.88 57.95 -12.46
CA GLY A 13 34.36 57.13 -11.36
C GLY A 13 33.19 56.64 -10.52
N VAL A 14 33.26 55.37 -10.14
CA VAL A 14 32.41 54.81 -9.09
C VAL A 14 33.36 54.12 -8.11
N LEU A 15 33.47 54.71 -6.93
CA LEU A 15 34.06 54.10 -5.75
C LEU A 15 33.22 52.87 -5.41
N VAL A 16 33.77 51.67 -5.61
CA VAL A 16 33.13 50.42 -5.18
C VAL A 16 33.49 50.22 -3.71
N ALA A 17 32.58 50.63 -2.82
CA ALA A 17 32.57 50.17 -1.44
C ALA A 17 32.19 48.67 -1.44
N ALA A 18 33.10 47.82 -0.97
CA ALA A 18 32.87 46.40 -0.81
C ALA A 18 31.85 46.14 0.32
N ALA A 19 30.58 46.00 -0.06
CA ALA A 19 29.54 45.48 0.83
C ALA A 19 29.51 43.94 0.72
N LEU A 20 30.07 43.27 1.73
CA LEU A 20 29.95 41.82 1.93
C LEU A 20 28.48 41.48 2.23
N CYS A 21 27.71 41.17 1.19
CA CYS A 21 26.35 40.68 1.32
C CYS A 21 26.41 39.17 1.60
N GLY A 22 26.36 38.79 2.88
CA GLY A 22 26.30 37.40 3.31
C GLY A 22 25.01 36.74 2.82
N THR A 23 25.13 35.78 1.90
CA THR A 23 24.00 34.96 1.45
C THR A 23 23.68 33.91 2.52
N VAL A 24 22.60 34.13 3.26
CA VAL A 24 22.02 33.10 4.13
C VAL A 24 21.31 32.10 3.22
N ALA A 25 21.91 30.94 3.01
CA ALA A 25 21.27 29.82 2.32
C ALA A 25 20.19 29.23 3.24
N THR A 26 18.94 29.63 3.03
CA THR A 26 17.78 28.98 3.66
C THR A 26 17.57 27.63 3.01
N THR A 27 18.01 26.55 3.65
CA THR A 27 17.59 25.19 3.28
C THR A 27 16.13 25.04 3.64
N ALA A 28 15.25 25.02 2.64
CA ALA A 28 13.87 24.63 2.82
C ALA A 28 13.84 23.16 3.24
N VAL A 29 13.53 22.90 4.51
CA VAL A 29 13.22 21.56 5.01
C VAL A 29 11.86 21.20 4.42
N THR A 30 11.85 20.34 3.41
CA THR A 30 10.63 19.66 2.99
C THR A 30 10.24 18.71 4.11
N ALA A 31 9.15 19.02 4.82
CA ALA A 31 8.53 18.08 5.73
C ALA A 31 8.02 16.90 4.88
N GLN A 32 8.71 15.77 4.98
CA GLN A 32 8.22 14.52 4.41
C GLN A 32 7.05 14.09 5.30
N GLU A 33 5.83 14.15 4.78
CA GLU A 33 4.65 13.59 5.44
C GLU A 33 4.91 12.10 5.67
N SER A 34 5.26 11.75 6.90
CA SER A 34 5.28 10.37 7.34
C SER A 34 3.83 9.91 7.40
N THR A 35 3.43 9.04 6.47
CA THR A 35 2.15 8.32 6.59
C THR A 35 2.08 7.73 8.01
N PRO A 36 1.03 8.03 8.79
CA PRO A 36 0.96 7.54 10.16
C PRO A 36 1.05 6.01 10.16
N GLN A 37 2.10 5.47 10.76
CA GLN A 37 2.22 4.04 10.99
C GLN A 37 1.06 3.60 11.89
N GLY A 38 0.40 2.50 11.54
CA GLY A 38 -0.72 1.97 12.33
C GLY A 38 -0.29 1.48 13.71
N ASP A 39 -1.19 1.58 14.67
CA ASP A 39 -1.05 1.04 16.02
C ASP A 39 -1.70 -0.36 16.08
N PRO A 40 -0.91 -1.45 16.08
CA PRO A 40 -1.45 -2.81 16.11
C PRO A 40 -2.13 -3.16 17.45
N GLN A 41 -1.81 -2.48 18.55
CA GLN A 41 -2.49 -2.71 19.83
C GLN A 41 -3.90 -2.12 19.83
N ARG A 42 -4.03 -0.90 19.31
CA ARG A 42 -5.34 -0.30 19.06
C ARG A 42 -6.13 -1.12 18.04
N GLY A 43 -5.48 -1.50 16.94
CA GLY A 43 -6.06 -2.36 15.90
C GLY A 43 -6.69 -3.63 16.49
N LYS A 44 -5.90 -4.37 17.27
CA LYS A 44 -6.38 -5.55 18.00
C LYS A 44 -7.63 -5.29 18.85
N ALA A 45 -7.65 -4.17 19.58
CA ALA A 45 -8.75 -3.84 20.48
C ALA A 45 -10.05 -3.54 19.72
N ILE A 46 -9.97 -2.84 18.59
CA ILE A 46 -11.14 -2.43 17.81
C ILE A 46 -11.59 -3.47 16.77
N SER A 47 -10.79 -4.51 16.54
CA SER A 47 -11.02 -5.51 15.50
C SER A 47 -11.36 -6.90 16.05
N TYR A 48 -11.77 -6.99 17.31
CA TYR A 48 -12.02 -8.27 17.97
C TYR A 48 -13.16 -9.07 17.28
N THR A 49 -14.13 -8.40 16.66
CA THR A 49 -15.24 -9.03 15.93
C THR A 49 -14.78 -9.73 14.65
N CYS A 50 -13.73 -9.21 14.01
CA CYS A 50 -13.19 -9.77 12.77
C CYS A 50 -12.71 -11.21 12.97
N LEU A 51 -12.17 -11.52 14.15
CA LEU A 51 -11.74 -12.87 14.53
C LEU A 51 -12.89 -13.88 14.65
N GLY A 52 -14.14 -13.42 14.75
CA GLY A 52 -15.31 -14.29 14.77
C GLY A 52 -15.57 -15.00 13.43
N CYS A 53 -14.93 -14.56 12.34
CA CYS A 53 -14.98 -15.23 11.04
C CYS A 53 -13.57 -15.52 10.51
N HIS A 54 -12.64 -14.55 10.58
CA HIS A 54 -11.29 -14.68 10.03
C HIS A 54 -10.27 -15.33 10.97
N GLY A 55 -10.64 -15.59 12.24
CA GLY A 55 -9.76 -16.19 13.24
C GLY A 55 -10.12 -17.63 13.60
N ILE A 56 -11.12 -18.20 12.93
CA ILE A 56 -11.61 -19.56 13.18
C ILE A 56 -11.13 -20.46 12.03
N ASP A 57 -10.28 -21.44 12.37
CA ASP A 57 -9.75 -22.39 11.41
C ASP A 57 -10.88 -23.12 10.65
N GLY A 58 -10.80 -23.08 9.32
CA GLY A 58 -11.76 -23.72 8.42
C GLY A 58 -13.17 -23.12 8.43
N TYR A 59 -13.36 -21.90 8.94
CA TYR A 59 -14.67 -21.26 8.94
C TYR A 59 -15.16 -20.98 7.51
N LYS A 60 -16.46 -21.23 7.28
CA LYS A 60 -17.09 -21.10 5.96
C LYS A 60 -18.33 -20.23 6.01
N ASN A 61 -18.53 -19.48 4.94
CA ASN A 61 -19.78 -18.78 4.69
C ASN A 61 -20.93 -19.78 4.51
N ALA A 62 -22.11 -19.43 5.03
CA ALA A 62 -23.30 -20.28 4.91
C ALA A 62 -23.80 -20.37 3.47
N TYR A 63 -23.81 -19.24 2.75
CA TYR A 63 -24.18 -19.19 1.34
C TYR A 63 -23.58 -17.94 0.64
N PRO A 64 -22.93 -18.09 -0.53
CA PRO A 64 -22.47 -19.37 -1.09
C PRO A 64 -21.46 -20.04 -0.14
N ASN A 65 -21.31 -21.36 -0.25
CA ASN A 65 -20.48 -22.15 0.67
C ASN A 65 -19.01 -22.11 0.22
N TYR A 66 -18.22 -21.24 0.85
CA TYR A 66 -16.78 -21.12 0.63
C TYR A 66 -16.09 -20.64 1.92
N SER A 67 -14.80 -20.90 2.05
CA SER A 67 -14.03 -20.51 3.24
C SER A 67 -13.92 -18.99 3.36
N VAL A 68 -13.98 -18.47 4.60
CA VAL A 68 -13.66 -17.06 4.88
C VAL A 68 -12.16 -16.87 4.73
N PRO A 69 -11.68 -15.80 4.07
CA PRO A 69 -10.28 -15.69 3.71
C PRO A 69 -9.36 -15.44 4.90
N GLU A 70 -8.16 -16.00 4.80
CA GLU A 70 -7.03 -15.68 5.67
C GLU A 70 -6.56 -14.24 5.46
N LEU A 71 -6.26 -13.54 6.55
CA LEU A 71 -5.76 -12.15 6.54
C LEU A 71 -4.27 -12.05 6.83
N GLU A 72 -3.72 -12.98 7.62
CA GLU A 72 -2.29 -12.99 7.95
C GLU A 72 -1.44 -13.27 6.70
N GLY A 73 -0.31 -12.58 6.58
CA GLY A 73 0.62 -12.75 5.46
C GLY A 73 0.23 -11.97 4.20
N GLN A 74 -0.88 -11.24 4.24
CA GLN A 74 -1.29 -10.31 3.19
C GLN A 74 -0.59 -8.95 3.34
N HIS A 75 -0.47 -8.22 2.24
CA HIS A 75 0.02 -6.84 2.27
C HIS A 75 -0.92 -5.93 3.06
N PRO A 76 -0.43 -5.15 4.04
CA PRO A 76 -1.26 -4.21 4.79
C PRO A 76 -2.01 -3.22 3.89
N GLU A 77 -1.38 -2.79 2.79
CA GLU A 77 -1.99 -1.84 1.85
C GLU A 77 -3.12 -2.47 1.05
N TYR A 78 -3.00 -3.76 0.67
CA TYR A 78 -4.10 -4.49 0.05
C TYR A 78 -5.27 -4.65 1.01
N LEU A 79 -5.02 -5.01 2.27
CA LEU A 79 -6.06 -5.11 3.29
C LEU A 79 -6.74 -3.75 3.54
N ALA A 80 -5.97 -2.67 3.53
CA ALA A 80 -6.50 -1.33 3.73
C ALA A 80 -7.37 -0.90 2.54
N ALA A 81 -6.91 -1.17 1.31
CA ALA A 81 -7.70 -0.92 0.11
C ALA A 81 -9.01 -1.72 0.15
N ALA A 82 -8.96 -3.03 0.41
CA ALA A 82 -10.15 -3.86 0.49
C ALA A 82 -11.14 -3.38 1.56
N LEU A 83 -10.67 -3.02 2.77
CA LEU A 83 -11.54 -2.49 3.83
C LEU A 83 -12.21 -1.17 3.43
N LYS A 84 -11.47 -0.28 2.74
CA LYS A 84 -12.03 0.97 2.22
C LYS A 84 -13.07 0.69 1.13
N GLU A 85 -12.76 -0.20 0.19
CA GLU A 85 -13.70 -0.58 -0.88
C GLU A 85 -14.98 -1.21 -0.31
N TYR A 86 -14.87 -2.06 0.74
CA TYR A 86 -16.04 -2.60 1.42
C TYR A 86 -16.83 -1.52 2.16
N ARG A 87 -16.15 -0.60 2.86
CA ARG A 87 -16.79 0.52 3.56
C ARG A 87 -17.55 1.42 2.58
N ASP A 88 -16.89 1.78 1.48
CA ASP A 88 -17.36 2.76 0.51
C ASP A 88 -18.34 2.13 -0.51
N GLY A 89 -18.41 0.79 -0.56
CA GLY A 89 -19.33 0.02 -1.40
C GLY A 89 -18.79 -0.33 -2.78
N ASP A 90 -17.55 0.06 -3.10
CA ASP A 90 -16.86 -0.24 -4.34
C ASP A 90 -16.57 -1.75 -4.50
N ARG A 91 -16.40 -2.46 -3.38
CA ARG A 91 -16.32 -3.93 -3.35
C ARG A 91 -17.55 -4.50 -2.67
N SER A 92 -18.30 -5.32 -3.41
CA SER A 92 -19.59 -5.83 -2.94
C SER A 92 -19.43 -7.03 -2.01
N HIS A 93 -19.80 -6.89 -0.74
CA HIS A 93 -20.05 -8.00 0.17
C HIS A 93 -20.81 -7.51 1.41
N LEU A 94 -22.07 -7.92 1.59
CA LEU A 94 -22.95 -7.36 2.65
C LEU A 94 -22.35 -7.47 4.05
N THR A 95 -21.81 -8.63 4.42
CA THR A 95 -21.20 -8.82 5.75
C THR A 95 -20.01 -7.89 5.97
N MET A 96 -19.10 -7.79 4.99
CA MET A 96 -17.90 -6.95 5.12
C MET A 96 -18.24 -5.47 5.06
N HIS A 97 -19.21 -5.06 4.25
CA HIS A 97 -19.73 -3.69 4.28
C HIS A 97 -20.25 -3.34 5.68
N SER A 98 -21.06 -4.21 6.29
CA SER A 98 -21.55 -4.00 7.66
C SER A 98 -20.44 -3.97 8.72
N GLN A 99 -19.32 -4.66 8.50
CA GLN A 99 -18.16 -4.59 9.40
C GLN A 99 -17.33 -3.32 9.19
N ALA A 100 -17.29 -2.78 7.95
CA ALA A 100 -16.39 -1.72 7.56
C ALA A 100 -17.04 -0.32 7.55
N SER A 101 -18.38 -0.24 7.44
CA SER A 101 -19.12 1.00 7.17
C SER A 101 -18.90 2.13 8.17
N GLU A 102 -18.57 1.81 9.42
CA GLU A 102 -18.32 2.79 10.50
C GLU A 102 -16.82 3.03 10.76
N LEU A 103 -15.93 2.36 10.01
CA LEU A 103 -14.49 2.48 10.22
C LEU A 103 -13.93 3.79 9.63
N SER A 104 -13.27 4.58 10.47
CA SER A 104 -12.47 5.70 9.99
C SER A 104 -11.21 5.22 9.25
N ASP A 105 -10.58 6.09 8.47
CA ASP A 105 -9.28 5.78 7.86
C ASP A 105 -8.21 5.42 8.90
N ARG A 106 -8.28 6.03 10.09
CA ARG A 106 -7.37 5.69 11.19
C ARG A 106 -7.64 4.28 11.72
N ASP A 107 -8.91 3.89 11.87
CA ASP A 107 -9.27 2.54 12.29
C ASP A 107 -8.75 1.50 11.30
N ILE A 108 -8.95 1.73 10.01
CA ILE A 108 -8.47 0.82 8.96
C ILE A 108 -6.95 0.65 9.06
N VAL A 109 -6.19 1.75 9.18
CA VAL A 109 -4.72 1.69 9.29
C VAL A 109 -4.26 0.92 10.54
N ASP A 110 -4.96 1.08 11.67
CA ASP A 110 -4.64 0.35 12.90
C ASP A 110 -5.01 -1.15 12.80
N ILE A 111 -6.18 -1.46 12.23
CA ILE A 111 -6.68 -2.82 12.01
C ILE A 111 -5.72 -3.62 11.12
N VAL A 112 -5.28 -3.05 10.00
CA VAL A 112 -4.38 -3.77 9.08
C VAL A 112 -2.98 -3.92 9.65
N ALA A 113 -2.54 -2.99 10.51
CA ALA A 113 -1.28 -3.14 11.24
C ALA A 113 -1.32 -4.34 12.20
N TYR A 114 -2.49 -4.69 12.73
CA TYR A 114 -2.70 -5.90 13.53
C TYR A 114 -2.80 -7.16 12.66
N PHE A 115 -3.67 -7.14 11.64
CA PHE A 115 -4.02 -8.36 10.88
C PHE A 115 -3.02 -8.80 9.82
N ALA A 116 -2.28 -7.88 9.19
CA ALA A 116 -1.31 -8.26 8.17
C ALA A 116 -0.24 -9.21 8.72
N GLY A 117 0.04 -9.13 10.04
CA GLY A 117 0.93 -10.05 10.72
C GLY A 117 2.33 -10.06 10.12
N LYS A 118 2.96 -11.23 10.07
CA LYS A 118 4.24 -11.40 9.38
C LYS A 118 3.98 -11.68 7.90
N PRO A 119 4.56 -10.90 6.97
CA PRO A 119 4.48 -11.21 5.55
C PRO A 119 4.94 -12.64 5.28
N LEU A 120 4.26 -13.34 4.37
CA LEU A 120 4.74 -14.63 3.90
C LEU A 120 6.08 -14.45 3.20
N THR A 121 7.01 -15.38 3.46
CA THR A 121 8.35 -15.29 2.87
C THR A 121 8.31 -15.64 1.38
N PRO A 122 8.88 -14.80 0.50
CA PRO A 122 8.96 -15.05 -0.94
C PRO A 122 9.69 -16.35 -1.34
N ASP A 123 10.48 -16.93 -0.42
CA ASP A 123 11.26 -18.14 -0.67
C ASP A 123 10.47 -19.44 -0.45
N ALA A 124 9.21 -19.34 -0.03
CA ALA A 124 8.33 -20.51 0.11
C ALA A 124 8.24 -21.25 -1.24
N LYS A 125 8.54 -22.56 -1.24
CA LYS A 125 8.49 -23.34 -2.48
C LYS A 125 7.03 -23.61 -2.85
N PRO A 126 6.62 -23.37 -4.12
CA PRO A 126 5.28 -23.73 -4.59
C PRO A 126 4.99 -25.22 -4.34
N GLN A 127 3.77 -25.53 -3.92
CA GLN A 127 3.30 -26.92 -3.87
C GLN A 127 2.98 -27.39 -5.29
N GLY A 128 3.95 -28.07 -5.91
CA GLY A 128 3.81 -28.60 -7.26
C GLY A 128 4.11 -27.58 -8.36
N ALA A 129 3.87 -27.98 -9.61
CA ALA A 129 4.07 -27.11 -10.76
C ALA A 129 2.86 -26.17 -10.93
N VAL A 130 3.12 -24.89 -11.19
CA VAL A 130 2.08 -23.94 -11.59
C VAL A 130 1.51 -24.41 -12.94
N PRO A 131 0.18 -24.61 -13.07
CA PRO A 131 -0.42 -24.99 -14.34
C PRO A 131 -0.15 -23.92 -15.41
N ALA A 132 -0.03 -24.33 -16.67
CA ALA A 132 0.21 -23.40 -17.77
C ALA A 132 -0.82 -22.26 -17.83
N ALA A 133 -2.09 -22.55 -17.48
CA ALA A 133 -3.16 -21.55 -17.39
C ALA A 133 -2.92 -20.46 -16.33
N ALA A 134 -2.17 -20.77 -15.26
CA ALA A 134 -1.84 -19.85 -14.18
C ALA A 134 -0.45 -19.21 -14.33
N GLN A 135 0.30 -19.54 -15.39
CA GLN A 135 1.66 -19.04 -15.57
C GLN A 135 1.70 -17.51 -15.65
N LEU A 136 0.72 -16.90 -16.31
CA LEU A 136 0.62 -15.44 -16.40
C LEU A 136 0.39 -14.79 -15.03
N CYS A 137 -0.39 -15.44 -14.16
CA CYS A 137 -0.70 -14.95 -12.81
C CYS A 137 0.57 -14.70 -11.99
N THR A 138 1.60 -15.54 -12.17
CA THR A 138 2.87 -15.45 -11.43
C THR A 138 3.66 -14.17 -11.69
N THR A 139 3.37 -13.46 -12.79
CA THR A 139 4.02 -12.18 -13.12
C THR A 139 3.67 -11.09 -12.11
N CYS A 140 2.47 -11.16 -11.53
CA CYS A 140 1.98 -10.19 -10.56
C CYS A 140 1.88 -10.78 -9.14
N HIS A 141 1.45 -12.04 -9.03
CA HIS A 141 1.28 -12.71 -7.73
C HIS A 141 2.52 -13.48 -7.27
N GLY A 142 3.64 -13.37 -7.98
CA GLY A 142 4.88 -14.07 -7.68
C GLY A 142 4.87 -15.55 -8.06
N ALA A 143 6.05 -16.11 -8.31
CA ALA A 143 6.21 -17.53 -8.64
C ALA A 143 5.78 -18.46 -7.49
N ASN A 144 5.84 -17.95 -6.26
CA ASN A 144 5.44 -18.64 -5.04
C ASN A 144 4.07 -18.20 -4.50
N GLY A 145 3.34 -17.36 -5.23
CA GLY A 145 2.06 -16.82 -4.77
C GLY A 145 2.18 -15.66 -3.77
N VAL A 146 3.37 -15.13 -3.51
CA VAL A 146 3.54 -13.88 -2.76
C VAL A 146 3.63 -12.71 -3.74
N GLY A 147 2.74 -11.73 -3.58
CA GLY A 147 2.62 -10.58 -4.48
C GLY A 147 3.93 -9.83 -4.63
N ILE A 148 4.27 -9.43 -5.86
CA ILE A 148 5.53 -8.69 -6.12
C ILE A 148 5.45 -7.23 -5.65
N THR A 149 4.23 -6.72 -5.45
CA THR A 149 3.94 -5.41 -4.89
C THR A 149 2.66 -5.50 -4.07
N SER A 150 2.42 -4.51 -3.20
CA SER A 150 1.20 -4.44 -2.40
C SER A 150 -0.09 -4.22 -3.19
N GLN A 151 0.00 -3.91 -4.49
CA GLN A 151 -1.17 -3.86 -5.39
C GLN A 151 -1.66 -5.24 -5.81
N TYR A 152 -0.79 -6.25 -5.76
CA TYR A 152 -1.12 -7.61 -6.14
C TYR A 152 -1.20 -8.46 -4.87
N PRO A 153 -2.38 -8.98 -4.52
CA PRO A 153 -2.53 -9.72 -3.28
C PRO A 153 -1.67 -10.99 -3.28
N THR A 154 -1.16 -11.34 -2.11
CA THR A 154 -0.62 -12.66 -1.83
C THR A 154 -1.72 -13.70 -1.94
N LEU A 155 -1.50 -14.73 -2.76
CA LEU A 155 -2.38 -15.89 -2.95
C LEU A 155 -1.90 -17.10 -2.15
N ALA A 156 -0.61 -17.15 -1.80
CA ALA A 156 -0.02 -18.21 -1.01
C ALA A 156 -0.73 -18.35 0.34
N GLY A 157 -0.98 -19.58 0.77
CA GLY A 157 -1.63 -19.88 2.05
C GLY A 157 -3.14 -19.64 2.08
N GLN A 158 -3.73 -19.05 1.03
CA GLN A 158 -5.17 -18.79 0.99
C GLN A 158 -5.98 -20.05 0.66
N HIS A 159 -7.24 -20.09 1.11
CA HIS A 159 -8.15 -21.20 0.83
C HIS A 159 -8.46 -21.33 -0.67
N PRO A 160 -8.35 -22.53 -1.27
CA PRO A 160 -8.60 -22.71 -2.70
C PRO A 160 -10.02 -22.33 -3.14
N ASP A 161 -11.04 -22.63 -2.32
CA ASP A 161 -12.43 -22.30 -2.64
C ASP A 161 -12.72 -20.80 -2.53
N TYR A 162 -12.05 -20.09 -1.61
CA TYR A 162 -12.07 -18.63 -1.60
C TYR A 162 -11.45 -18.03 -2.87
N ILE A 163 -10.29 -18.54 -3.33
CA ILE A 163 -9.64 -18.05 -4.55
C ILE A 163 -10.57 -18.24 -5.76
N VAL A 164 -11.20 -19.42 -5.89
CA VAL A 164 -12.17 -19.68 -6.96
C VAL A 164 -13.32 -18.66 -6.88
N ARG A 165 -13.90 -18.47 -5.69
CA ARG A 165 -14.97 -17.49 -5.49
C ARG A 165 -14.55 -16.08 -5.89
N ALA A 166 -13.35 -15.65 -5.51
CA ALA A 166 -12.83 -14.32 -5.81
C ALA A 166 -12.56 -14.09 -7.31
N LEU A 167 -12.38 -15.14 -8.10
CA LEU A 167 -12.24 -15.05 -9.57
C LEU A 167 -13.59 -14.97 -10.30
N GLU A 168 -14.70 -15.27 -9.60
CA GLU A 168 -16.06 -15.30 -10.14
C GLU A 168 -16.89 -14.06 -9.74
N GLU A 169 -16.33 -13.17 -8.91
CA GLU A 169 -16.92 -11.89 -8.51
C GLU A 169 -16.60 -10.78 -9.52
#